data_AF-A0A7J6TM41-F1
#
_entry.id   AF-A0A7J6TM41-F1
#
_cell.length_a   1.000
_cell.length_b   1.000
_cell.length_c   1.000
_cell.angle_alpha   90.00
_cell.angle_beta   90.00
_cell.angle_gamma   90.00
#
_symmetry.space_group_name_H-M   'P 1'
#
loop_
_entity.id
_entity.type
_entity.pdbx_description
1 polymer ?
#
loop_
_entity_poly.entity_id
_entity_poly.type
_entity_poly.pdbx_seq_one_letter_code
_entity_poly.pdbx_strand_id
1 'polypeptide(L)'
;VNYIVTRRVEVSSHSYTSDGTYRTLEAAMKRASDRGHLMFAAAGNDGRDITIAKTYPCAYSQTVEYLLCVGSTDMYARNRLARESNFGRYVDIAAPGVGIPSTYIGSLYSYMSGTSMATPHIAGIAALLSGLGLSPADIKEVLLASTEPVYYFGGNRVGNFGKVNAARAVELALTKPTVRPNDERSVPARECIKVYSGAKQEIDASKADIADERTPGTITRVTPSSSRLLQSASIPSIVDVRSIPNMLADLLGTRRLTASETTVADCLSNQLAVKSVLTVGVQVIDTASSNCNTTREKVCQYLEDASETLNIGAICEPAIGANCSRVR
;
A
#
# COMPACT_ATOMS: atom_id res chain seq x y z
N VAL A 1 5.16 2.86 -6.03
CA VAL A 1 3.96 2.85 -5.16
C VAL A 1 3.21 1.53 -5.24
N ASN A 2 2.59 1.16 -6.37
CA ASN A 2 1.78 -0.07 -6.47
C ASN A 2 2.51 -1.34 -5.98
N TYR A 3 3.76 -1.56 -6.39
CA TYR A 3 4.57 -2.71 -5.94
C TYR A 3 4.79 -2.73 -4.41
N ILE A 4 5.06 -1.57 -3.79
CA ILE A 4 5.28 -1.46 -2.34
C ILE A 4 3.99 -1.83 -1.59
N VAL A 5 2.85 -1.40 -2.13
CA VAL A 5 1.51 -1.74 -1.61
C VAL A 5 1.23 -3.24 -1.73
N THR A 6 1.55 -3.88 -2.87
CA THR A 6 1.37 -5.34 -3.02
C THR A 6 2.25 -6.14 -2.07
N ARG A 7 3.44 -5.61 -1.74
CA ARG A 7 4.37 -6.18 -0.76
C ARG A 7 3.99 -5.88 0.70
N ARG A 8 2.87 -5.22 0.96
CA ARG A 8 2.37 -4.88 2.31
C ARG A 8 3.36 -4.08 3.16
N VAL A 9 4.21 -3.29 2.52
CA VAL A 9 5.12 -2.39 3.22
C VAL A 9 4.29 -1.31 3.93
N GLU A 10 4.61 -1.01 5.18
CA GLU A 10 3.85 -0.06 6.00
C GLU A 10 4.29 1.38 5.77
N VAL A 11 5.59 1.61 5.54
CA VAL A 11 6.21 2.93 5.42
C VAL A 11 7.09 3.01 4.17
N SER A 12 7.05 4.14 3.45
CA SER A 12 7.96 4.41 2.33
C SER A 12 8.51 5.83 2.32
N SER A 13 9.72 5.95 1.76
CA SER A 13 10.42 7.22 1.53
C SER A 13 10.44 7.54 0.03
N HIS A 14 9.97 8.73 -0.33
CA HIS A 14 9.84 9.24 -1.70
C HIS A 14 10.74 10.47 -1.89
N SER A 15 12.04 10.23 -2.07
CA SER A 15 13.07 11.26 -2.23
C SER A 15 13.23 11.72 -3.70
N TYR A 16 12.12 12.11 -4.33
CA TYR A 16 12.07 12.65 -5.69
C TYR A 16 11.02 13.76 -5.78
N THR A 17 11.17 14.67 -6.74
CA THR A 17 10.27 15.80 -6.95
C THR A 17 9.97 16.03 -8.43
N SER A 18 8.85 16.70 -8.70
CA SER A 18 8.50 17.23 -10.04
C SER A 18 7.57 18.44 -9.91
N ASP A 19 7.62 19.33 -10.89
CA ASP A 19 6.73 20.50 -10.98
C ASP A 19 5.41 20.15 -11.71
N GLY A 20 5.33 18.96 -12.31
CA GLY A 20 4.15 18.47 -13.02
C GLY A 20 3.13 17.80 -12.09
N THR A 21 1.83 17.99 -12.39
CA THR A 21 0.75 17.23 -11.74
C THR A 21 0.49 15.92 -12.48
N TYR A 22 0.54 14.79 -11.79
CA TYR A 22 0.30 13.46 -12.34
C TYR A 22 -0.87 12.77 -11.64
N ARG A 23 -2.07 12.83 -12.23
CA ARG A 23 -3.28 12.21 -11.68
C ARG A 23 -3.12 10.70 -11.40
N THR A 24 -2.34 10.00 -12.22
CA THR A 24 -2.06 8.57 -12.05
C THR A 24 -1.22 8.29 -10.80
N LEU A 25 -0.24 9.17 -10.50
CA LEU A 25 0.57 9.09 -9.30
C LEU A 25 -0.25 9.41 -8.05
N GLU A 26 -1.05 10.48 -8.08
CA GLU A 26 -1.96 10.85 -7.00
C GLU A 26 -2.92 9.71 -6.67
N ALA A 27 -3.56 9.13 -7.69
CA ALA A 27 -4.46 8.00 -7.50
C ALA A 27 -3.74 6.77 -6.92
N ALA A 28 -2.48 6.51 -7.31
CA ALA A 28 -1.70 5.43 -6.73
C ALA A 28 -1.36 5.68 -5.26
N MET A 29 -0.97 6.91 -4.91
CA MET A 29 -0.69 7.31 -3.53
C MET A 29 -1.96 7.30 -2.68
N LYS A 30 -3.10 7.76 -3.20
CA LYS A 30 -4.38 7.63 -2.52
C LYS A 30 -4.74 6.17 -2.24
N ARG A 31 -4.60 5.26 -3.21
CA ARG A 31 -4.83 3.82 -3.00
C ARG A 31 -3.88 3.18 -1.98
N ALA A 32 -2.66 3.71 -1.85
CA ALA A 32 -1.72 3.29 -0.83
C ALA A 32 -2.17 3.80 0.56
N SER A 33 -2.53 5.08 0.65
CA SER A 33 -3.09 5.71 1.85
C SER A 33 -4.37 5.01 2.32
N ASP A 34 -5.29 4.68 1.43
CA ASP A 34 -6.54 3.98 1.79
C ASP A 34 -6.27 2.59 2.43
N ARG A 35 -5.06 2.04 2.27
CA ARG A 35 -4.59 0.78 2.91
C ARG A 35 -3.72 1.00 4.15
N GLY A 36 -3.60 2.24 4.63
CA GLY A 36 -2.79 2.60 5.78
C GLY A 36 -1.28 2.66 5.50
N HIS A 37 -0.87 2.79 4.23
CA HIS A 37 0.55 2.96 3.89
C HIS A 37 0.97 4.42 4.16
N LEU A 38 1.95 4.61 5.03
CA LEU A 38 2.55 5.91 5.32
C LEU A 38 3.62 6.24 4.29
N MET A 39 3.50 7.41 3.67
CA MET A 39 4.41 7.89 2.64
C MET A 39 5.02 9.22 3.09
N PHE A 40 6.32 9.34 2.91
CA PHE A 40 7.05 10.56 3.21
C PHE A 40 7.68 11.07 1.93
N ALA A 41 7.37 12.31 1.54
CA ALA A 41 7.85 12.92 0.29
C ALA A 41 8.79 14.08 0.55
N ALA A 42 9.87 14.18 -0.22
CA ALA A 42 10.79 15.30 -0.15
C ALA A 42 10.14 16.61 -0.67
N ALA A 43 10.31 17.72 0.05
CA ALA A 43 9.77 19.03 -0.35
C ALA A 43 10.45 19.64 -1.58
N GLY A 44 11.68 19.21 -1.91
CA GLY A 44 12.51 19.79 -2.96
C GLY A 44 13.56 20.76 -2.42
N ASN A 45 14.51 21.12 -3.28
CA ASN A 45 15.79 21.72 -2.88
C ASN A 45 16.07 23.06 -3.57
N ASP A 46 15.03 23.87 -3.82
CA ASP A 46 15.12 25.13 -4.58
C ASP A 46 14.96 26.37 -3.69
N GLY A 47 14.84 26.21 -2.36
CA GLY A 47 14.63 27.30 -1.42
C GLY A 47 13.36 28.12 -1.68
N ARG A 48 12.33 27.52 -2.32
CA ARG A 48 11.11 28.24 -2.75
C ARG A 48 9.87 27.89 -1.94
N ASP A 49 8.91 28.82 -1.94
CA ASP A 49 7.59 28.62 -1.36
C ASP A 49 6.71 27.76 -2.28
N ILE A 50 6.53 26.49 -1.93
CA ILE A 50 5.72 25.53 -2.69
C ILE A 50 4.22 25.75 -2.51
N THR A 51 3.81 26.72 -1.68
CA THR A 51 2.44 27.26 -1.68
C THR A 51 2.10 27.87 -3.04
N ILE A 52 3.08 28.55 -3.65
CA ILE A 52 2.95 29.28 -4.92
C ILE A 52 3.43 28.39 -6.07
N ALA A 53 4.61 27.77 -5.93
CA ALA A 53 5.22 26.90 -6.94
C ALA A 53 5.15 25.43 -6.50
N LYS A 54 4.00 24.79 -6.70
CA LYS A 54 3.73 23.42 -6.21
C LYS A 54 4.82 22.45 -6.65
N THR A 55 5.25 21.63 -5.70
CA THR A 55 6.17 20.50 -5.93
C THR A 55 5.44 19.21 -5.60
N TYR A 56 5.49 18.25 -6.52
CA TYR A 56 4.86 16.94 -6.38
C TYR A 56 5.92 15.86 -6.08
N PRO A 57 5.60 14.86 -5.24
CA PRO A 57 4.28 14.55 -4.71
C PRO A 57 3.86 15.34 -3.45
N CYS A 58 4.72 16.20 -2.90
CA CYS A 58 4.41 16.97 -1.68
C CYS A 58 3.07 17.71 -1.70
N ALA A 59 2.70 18.33 -2.83
CA ALA A 59 1.42 19.01 -2.95
C ALA A 59 0.18 18.09 -2.80
N TYR A 60 0.35 16.76 -2.92
CA TYR A 60 -0.70 15.78 -2.63
C TYR A 60 -0.91 15.53 -1.13
N SER A 61 -0.08 16.06 -0.21
CA SER A 61 -0.30 15.89 1.25
C SER A 61 -1.65 16.45 1.72
N GLN A 62 -2.23 17.38 0.95
CA GLN A 62 -3.55 17.96 1.22
C GLN A 62 -4.71 17.09 0.72
N THR A 63 -4.45 16.10 -0.14
CA THR A 63 -5.47 15.22 -0.75
C THR A 63 -5.28 13.74 -0.40
N VAL A 64 -4.10 13.36 0.08
CA VAL A 64 -3.71 11.99 0.42
C VAL A 64 -3.38 11.91 1.91
N GLU A 65 -4.28 11.30 2.68
CA GLU A 65 -4.26 11.32 4.16
C GLU A 65 -2.93 10.91 4.79
N TYR A 66 -2.33 9.82 4.34
CA TYR A 66 -1.07 9.29 4.91
C TYR A 66 0.17 9.65 4.08
N LEU A 67 0.11 10.75 3.33
CA LEU A 67 1.28 11.35 2.69
C LEU A 67 1.70 12.61 3.45
N LEU A 68 2.92 12.62 3.97
CA LEU A 68 3.51 13.79 4.61
C LEU A 68 4.68 14.33 3.78
N CYS A 69 4.67 15.64 3.55
CA CYS A 69 5.75 16.36 2.92
C CYS A 69 6.81 16.76 3.95
N VAL A 70 8.08 16.51 3.63
CA VAL A 70 9.23 16.62 4.53
C VAL A 70 10.19 17.72 4.05
N GLY A 71 10.31 18.77 4.86
CA GLY A 71 11.34 19.80 4.74
C GLY A 71 12.68 19.39 5.36
N SER A 72 13.74 20.08 4.98
CA SER A 72 15.09 19.85 5.48
C SER A 72 15.49 20.93 6.49
N THR A 73 16.10 20.50 7.59
CA THR A 73 16.75 21.38 8.57
C THR A 73 18.25 21.22 8.51
N ASP A 74 18.94 22.31 8.84
CA ASP A 74 20.39 22.32 8.98
C ASP A 74 20.80 21.82 10.38
N MET A 75 21.53 20.70 10.41
CA MET A 75 21.99 20.09 11.66
C MET A 75 22.96 20.99 12.44
N TYR A 76 23.67 21.89 11.76
CA TYR A 76 24.68 22.77 12.36
C TYR A 76 24.08 24.06 12.90
N ALA A 77 22.81 24.34 12.60
CA ALA A 77 22.23 25.67 12.78
C ALA A 77 21.04 25.74 13.75
N ARG A 78 20.88 24.73 14.64
CA ARG A 78 19.87 24.67 15.72
C ARG A 78 18.43 24.95 15.24
N ASN A 79 17.74 23.90 14.77
CA ASN A 79 16.33 23.95 14.31
C ASN A 79 16.06 25.00 13.22
N ARG A 80 17.07 25.31 12.40
CA ARG A 80 16.88 26.18 11.24
C ARG A 80 16.54 25.37 10.01
N LEU A 81 15.62 25.88 9.22
CA LEU A 81 15.34 25.35 7.89
C LEU A 81 16.62 25.47 7.05
N ALA A 82 16.98 24.40 6.34
CA ALA A 82 18.08 24.44 5.40
C ALA A 82 17.77 25.47 4.30
N ARG A 83 18.77 26.27 3.88
CA ARG A 83 18.57 27.36 2.91
C ARG A 83 17.91 26.88 1.62
N GLU A 84 18.33 25.71 1.14
CA GLU A 84 17.81 25.13 -0.10
C GLU A 84 16.49 24.38 0.11
N SER A 85 16.00 24.17 1.34
CA SER A 85 14.74 23.45 1.53
C SER A 85 13.58 24.28 1.01
N ASN A 86 12.74 23.65 0.17
CA ASN A 86 11.42 24.19 -0.11
C ASN A 86 10.58 24.26 1.17
N PHE A 87 9.68 25.23 1.24
CA PHE A 87 8.83 25.54 2.39
C PHE A 87 7.42 25.96 1.95
N GLY A 88 6.52 26.17 2.90
CA GLY A 88 5.16 26.65 2.61
C GLY A 88 4.09 25.71 3.16
N ARG A 89 2.83 25.96 2.81
CA ARG A 89 1.67 25.31 3.42
C ARG A 89 1.57 23.80 3.17
N TYR A 90 2.26 23.28 2.15
CA TYR A 90 2.26 21.86 1.81
C TYR A 90 3.30 21.07 2.61
N VAL A 91 4.26 21.73 3.26
CA VAL A 91 5.26 21.06 4.10
C VAL A 91 4.64 20.78 5.48
N ASP A 92 4.58 19.51 5.85
CA ASP A 92 3.90 19.06 7.07
C ASP A 92 4.85 18.95 8.25
N ILE A 93 6.08 18.54 8.00
CA ILE A 93 7.12 18.26 9.00
C ILE A 93 8.51 18.49 8.41
N ALA A 94 9.53 18.54 9.28
CA ALA A 94 10.92 18.62 8.87
C ALA A 94 11.82 17.64 9.62
N ALA A 95 12.99 17.37 9.06
CA ALA A 95 14.03 16.56 9.69
C ALA A 95 15.43 17.06 9.31
N PRO A 96 16.50 16.61 9.96
CA PRO A 96 17.86 16.92 9.55
C PRO A 96 18.13 16.46 8.11
N GLY A 97 18.67 17.34 7.28
CA GLY A 97 18.95 17.02 5.88
C GLY A 97 20.16 17.75 5.30
N VAL A 98 21.01 18.40 6.10
CA VAL A 98 22.26 19.03 5.61
C VAL A 98 23.44 18.29 6.20
N GLY A 99 24.36 17.82 5.36
CA GLY A 99 25.59 17.16 5.81
C GLY A 99 25.33 15.83 6.50
N ILE A 100 24.39 15.03 5.99
CA ILE A 100 24.00 13.74 6.58
C ILE A 100 24.94 12.64 6.08
N PRO A 101 25.69 11.96 6.98
CA PRO A 101 26.47 10.79 6.61
C PRO A 101 25.55 9.58 6.38
N SER A 102 25.77 8.84 5.30
CA SER A 102 25.10 7.56 5.07
C SER A 102 25.95 6.64 4.20
N THR A 103 25.52 5.38 4.09
CA THR A 103 26.13 4.37 3.22
C THR A 103 26.08 4.79 1.75
N TYR A 104 27.12 4.44 1.01
CA TYR A 104 27.27 4.70 -0.41
C TYR A 104 27.75 3.45 -1.14
N ILE A 105 27.57 3.43 -2.46
CA ILE A 105 27.95 2.28 -3.30
C ILE A 105 29.44 1.95 -3.12
N GLY A 106 29.76 0.65 -3.09
CA GLY A 106 31.13 0.18 -2.92
C GLY A 106 31.61 0.11 -1.47
N SER A 107 30.71 -0.10 -0.51
CA SER A 107 31.02 -0.15 0.93
C SER A 107 31.62 1.15 1.46
N LEU A 108 31.23 2.28 0.87
CA LEU A 108 31.69 3.61 1.22
C LEU A 108 30.68 4.33 2.09
N TYR A 109 31.09 5.47 2.64
CA TYR A 109 30.21 6.43 3.29
C TYR A 109 30.37 7.80 2.62
N SER A 110 29.29 8.55 2.55
CA SER A 110 29.30 9.90 1.98
C SER A 110 28.38 10.83 2.77
N TYR A 111 28.73 12.12 2.76
CA TYR A 111 27.92 13.19 3.31
C TYR A 111 27.10 13.81 2.18
N MET A 112 25.78 13.85 2.34
CA MET A 112 24.87 14.45 1.36
C MET A 112 23.90 15.41 2.03
N SER A 113 23.34 16.31 1.22
CA SER A 113 22.40 17.34 1.67
C SER A 113 21.17 17.39 0.76
N GLY A 114 20.02 17.66 1.36
CA GLY A 114 18.75 17.87 0.69
C GLY A 114 17.57 17.33 1.51
N THR A 115 16.37 17.71 1.10
CA THR A 115 15.11 17.11 1.57
C THR A 115 15.09 15.59 1.34
N SER A 116 15.78 15.11 0.30
CA SER A 116 16.03 13.68 0.07
C SER A 116 16.69 12.95 1.23
N MET A 117 17.49 13.63 2.06
CA MET A 117 18.14 13.08 3.26
C MET A 117 17.28 13.29 4.51
N ALA A 118 16.43 14.31 4.54
CA ALA A 118 15.46 14.51 5.62
C ALA A 118 14.33 13.47 5.58
N THR A 119 13.78 13.16 4.41
CA THR A 119 12.69 12.18 4.21
C THR A 119 12.95 10.81 4.87
N PRO A 120 14.10 10.15 4.66
CA PRO A 120 14.36 8.84 5.26
C PRO A 120 14.50 8.88 6.79
N HIS A 121 14.86 10.00 7.41
CA HIS A 121 14.83 10.12 8.88
C HIS A 121 13.40 9.95 9.40
N ILE A 122 12.44 10.65 8.79
CA ILE A 122 11.03 10.53 9.18
C ILE A 122 10.51 9.12 8.89
N ALA A 123 10.82 8.56 7.73
CA ALA A 123 10.42 7.20 7.41
C ALA A 123 10.98 6.18 8.41
N GLY A 124 12.23 6.37 8.87
CA GLY A 124 12.84 5.54 9.91
C GLY A 124 12.14 5.67 11.27
N ILE A 125 11.79 6.90 11.69
CA ILE A 125 11.03 7.12 12.93
C ILE A 125 9.64 6.47 12.82
N ALA A 126 8.93 6.68 11.71
CA ALA A 126 7.63 6.06 11.47
C ALA A 126 7.70 4.52 11.50
N ALA A 127 8.75 3.94 10.92
CA ALA A 127 8.99 2.50 10.96
C ALA A 127 9.26 2.00 12.39
N LEU A 128 10.01 2.75 13.20
CA LEU A 128 10.20 2.45 14.62
C LEU A 128 8.86 2.47 15.38
N LEU A 129 8.01 3.47 15.14
CA LEU A 129 6.68 3.57 15.78
C LEU A 129 5.74 2.44 15.33
N SER A 130 5.79 2.04 14.06
CA SER A 130 5.09 0.84 13.58
C SER A 130 5.65 -0.44 14.24
N GLY A 131 6.95 -0.45 14.48
CA GLY A 131 7.69 -1.40 15.32
C GLY A 131 7.22 -1.49 16.78
N LEU A 132 6.45 -0.51 17.26
CA LEU A 132 5.76 -0.53 18.56
C LEU A 132 4.28 -0.92 18.44
N GLY A 133 3.77 -1.07 17.22
CA GLY A 133 2.42 -1.53 16.95
C GLY A 133 1.38 -0.43 16.81
N LEU A 134 1.79 0.82 16.63
CA LEU A 134 0.84 1.92 16.44
C LEU A 134 0.11 1.80 15.09
N SER A 135 -1.12 2.31 15.04
CA SER A 135 -1.83 2.45 13.77
C SER A 135 -1.19 3.54 12.90
N PRO A 136 -1.39 3.52 11.56
CA PRO A 136 -0.93 4.59 10.68
C PRO A 136 -1.43 5.99 11.10
N ALA A 137 -2.66 6.07 11.61
CA ALA A 137 -3.24 7.31 12.14
C ALA A 137 -2.49 7.80 13.39
N ASP A 138 -2.24 6.90 14.35
CA ASP A 138 -1.50 7.24 15.57
C ASP A 138 -0.06 7.63 15.25
N ILE A 139 0.60 6.94 14.30
CA ILE A 139 1.95 7.29 13.85
C ILE A 139 1.97 8.71 13.27
N LYS A 140 1.05 9.04 12.37
CA LYS A 140 0.93 10.39 11.80
C LYS A 140 0.71 11.44 12.89
N GLU A 141 -0.20 11.19 13.83
CA GLU A 141 -0.49 12.08 14.93
C GLU A 141 0.73 12.31 15.83
N VAL A 142 1.40 11.22 16.25
CA VAL A 142 2.60 11.25 17.09
C VAL A 142 3.73 12.02 16.41
N LEU A 143 3.98 11.79 15.11
CA LEU A 143 4.98 12.53 14.37
C LEU A 143 4.72 14.04 14.40
N LEU A 144 3.48 14.46 14.12
CA LEU A 144 3.09 15.88 14.14
C LEU A 144 3.18 16.50 15.55
N ALA A 145 2.72 15.78 16.58
CA ALA A 145 2.73 16.22 17.98
C ALA A 145 4.13 16.23 18.62
N SER A 146 5.08 15.52 18.03
CA SER A 146 6.47 15.47 18.48
C SER A 146 7.34 16.60 17.93
N THR A 147 6.79 17.48 17.10
CA THR A 147 7.59 18.50 16.40
C THR A 147 8.05 19.64 17.30
N GLU A 148 9.25 20.14 17.02
CA GLU A 148 9.81 21.38 17.56
C GLU A 148 9.73 22.49 16.49
N PRO A 149 9.50 23.77 16.87
CA PRO A 149 9.47 24.86 15.90
C PRO A 149 10.74 24.96 15.06
N VAL A 150 10.55 25.25 13.77
CA VAL A 150 11.62 25.50 12.80
C VAL A 150 11.65 26.99 12.46
N TYR A 151 12.85 27.54 12.27
CA TYR A 151 13.07 28.96 12.03
C TYR A 151 13.84 29.22 10.72
N TYR A 152 13.57 30.35 10.08
CA TYR A 152 14.41 30.87 9.01
C TYR A 152 15.76 31.34 9.55
N PHE A 153 16.75 31.46 8.68
CA PHE A 153 17.94 32.27 8.94
C PHE A 153 17.49 33.74 9.08
N GLY A 154 17.37 34.20 10.33
CA GLY A 154 16.76 35.49 10.67
C GLY A 154 15.81 35.42 11.86
N GLY A 155 15.42 34.22 12.31
CA GLY A 155 14.75 33.99 13.59
C GLY A 155 13.22 33.95 13.53
N ASN A 156 12.59 34.25 12.39
CA ASN A 156 11.16 34.08 12.22
C ASN A 156 10.80 32.59 12.06
N ARG A 157 9.69 32.16 12.66
CA ARG A 157 9.19 30.77 12.53
C ARG A 157 8.76 30.48 11.09
N VAL A 158 9.06 29.28 10.60
CA VAL A 158 8.68 28.81 9.27
C VAL A 158 7.32 28.13 9.34
N GLY A 159 6.29 28.80 8.82
CA GLY A 159 4.95 28.22 8.72
C GLY A 159 4.44 27.60 10.03
N ASN A 160 3.64 26.55 9.90
CA ASN A 160 3.05 25.82 11.04
C ASN A 160 3.63 24.42 11.26
N PHE A 161 4.65 24.01 10.50
CA PHE A 161 5.33 22.73 10.69
C PHE A 161 6.51 22.85 11.66
N GLY A 162 7.10 21.71 11.99
CA GLY A 162 8.28 21.66 12.85
C GLY A 162 9.17 20.45 12.58
N LYS A 163 10.34 20.45 13.19
CA LYS A 163 11.32 19.38 13.11
C LYS A 163 10.90 18.27 14.06
N VAL A 164 10.75 17.04 13.57
CA VAL A 164 10.36 15.89 14.40
C VAL A 164 11.43 15.62 15.46
N ASN A 165 11.01 15.50 16.72
CA ASN A 165 11.85 15.01 17.82
C ASN A 165 11.57 13.50 18.02
N ALA A 166 12.54 12.67 17.62
CA ALA A 166 12.38 11.21 17.64
C ALA A 166 12.16 10.64 19.06
N ALA A 167 12.85 11.18 20.07
CA ALA A 167 12.69 10.71 21.45
C ALA A 167 11.28 11.02 21.97
N ARG A 168 10.82 12.27 21.79
CA ARG A 168 9.46 12.68 22.12
C ARG A 168 8.41 11.87 21.35
N ALA A 169 8.67 11.53 20.08
CA ALA A 169 7.79 10.69 19.29
C ALA A 169 7.63 9.30 19.93
N VAL A 170 8.72 8.67 20.37
CA VAL A 170 8.67 7.39 21.08
C VAL A 170 7.93 7.51 22.43
N GLU A 171 8.22 8.55 23.21
CA GLU A 171 7.52 8.81 24.49
C GLU A 171 6.00 8.93 24.29
N LEU A 172 5.56 9.73 23.32
CA LEU A 172 4.15 9.87 22.98
C LEU A 172 3.55 8.53 22.50
N ALA A 173 4.30 7.77 21.70
CA ALA A 173 3.83 6.49 21.18
C ALA A 173 3.57 5.45 22.28
N LEU A 174 4.37 5.45 23.35
CA LEU A 174 4.18 4.56 24.50
C LEU A 174 2.88 4.85 25.28
N THR A 175 2.28 6.03 25.08
CA THR A 175 0.98 6.38 25.66
C THR A 175 -0.21 6.02 24.74
N LYS A 176 0.05 5.61 23.50
CA LYS A 176 -0.98 5.28 22.51
C LYS A 176 -1.37 3.80 22.61
N PRO A 177 -2.63 3.45 22.30
CA PRO A 177 -3.03 2.06 22.19
C PRO A 177 -2.26 1.36 21.06
N THR A 178 -1.72 0.18 21.33
CA THR A 178 -1.06 -0.62 20.31
C THR A 178 -2.09 -1.48 19.58
N VAL A 179 -2.01 -1.53 18.26
CA VAL A 179 -2.81 -2.37 17.36
C VAL A 179 -2.17 -3.77 17.18
N ARG A 180 -1.11 -4.10 17.93
CA ARG A 180 -0.52 -5.45 17.89
C ARG A 180 -1.48 -6.48 18.50
N PRO A 181 -1.52 -7.71 17.95
CA PRO A 181 -2.45 -8.76 18.32
C PRO A 181 -2.06 -9.37 19.68
N ASN A 182 -2.33 -8.66 20.76
CA ASN A 182 -2.62 -9.26 22.05
C ASN A 182 -4.08 -8.96 22.35
N ASP A 183 -4.95 -9.59 21.56
CA ASP A 183 -6.29 -10.04 21.94
C ASP A 183 -6.95 -10.67 20.70
N GLU A 184 -6.58 -11.92 20.41
CA GLU A 184 -7.40 -12.84 19.62
C GLU A 184 -8.67 -13.28 20.39
N ARG A 185 -9.00 -12.66 21.53
CA ARG A 185 -10.27 -12.89 22.24
C ARG A 185 -11.11 -11.62 22.23
N SER A 186 -12.33 -11.79 21.74
CA SER A 186 -13.51 -10.92 21.88
C SER A 186 -13.83 -9.88 20.78
N VAL A 187 -13.55 -10.17 19.51
CA VAL A 187 -14.43 -9.70 18.43
C VAL A 187 -15.04 -10.92 17.77
N PRO A 188 -16.38 -11.09 17.70
CA PRO A 188 -16.96 -12.20 16.96
C PRO A 188 -16.43 -12.12 15.53
N ALA A 189 -15.75 -13.19 15.09
CA ALA A 189 -15.14 -13.27 13.79
C ALA A 189 -16.20 -12.93 12.73
N ARG A 190 -16.03 -11.81 12.01
CA ARG A 190 -16.78 -11.58 10.78
C ARG A 190 -16.23 -12.57 9.76
N GLU A 191 -17.06 -13.49 9.30
CA GLU A 191 -16.70 -14.51 8.32
C GLU A 191 -16.57 -13.85 6.94
N CYS A 192 -15.34 -13.78 6.42
CA CYS A 192 -15.07 -13.28 5.08
C CYS A 192 -14.46 -14.40 4.22
N ILE A 193 -14.71 -14.38 2.92
CA ILE A 193 -14.14 -15.29 1.92
C ILE A 193 -13.35 -14.49 0.92
N LYS A 194 -12.16 -14.99 0.55
CA LYS A 194 -11.43 -14.50 -0.62
C LYS A 194 -11.64 -15.44 -1.79
N VAL A 195 -11.84 -14.84 -2.95
CA VAL A 195 -12.01 -15.51 -4.22
C VAL A 195 -10.98 -14.97 -5.19
N TYR A 196 -10.22 -15.87 -5.80
CA TYR A 196 -9.30 -15.55 -6.90
C TYR A 196 -9.96 -15.91 -8.22
N SER A 197 -10.00 -15.00 -9.20
CA SER A 197 -10.48 -15.27 -10.55
C SER A 197 -9.39 -15.18 -11.61
N GLY A 198 -9.27 -16.24 -12.42
CA GLY A 198 -8.33 -16.36 -13.54
C GLY A 198 -8.53 -17.69 -14.29
N ALA A 199 -8.11 -17.81 -15.55
CA ALA A 199 -8.19 -19.10 -16.25
C ALA A 199 -7.35 -20.17 -15.50
N LYS A 200 -7.81 -21.43 -15.45
CA LYS A 200 -7.00 -22.56 -14.97
C LYS A 200 -5.70 -22.65 -15.79
N GLN A 201 -4.64 -21.98 -15.35
CA GLN A 201 -3.29 -22.42 -15.66
C GLN A 201 -2.90 -23.37 -14.55
N GLU A 202 -2.59 -24.62 -14.93
CA GLU A 202 -1.87 -25.54 -14.04
C GLU A 202 -0.58 -24.85 -13.60
N ILE A 203 -0.56 -24.33 -12.37
CA ILE A 203 0.67 -23.87 -11.75
C ILE A 203 1.38 -25.13 -11.27
N ASP A 204 2.21 -25.70 -12.14
CA ASP A 204 3.16 -26.73 -11.76
C ASP A 204 4.18 -26.12 -10.78
N ALA A 205 3.98 -26.37 -9.49
CA ALA A 205 4.79 -25.84 -8.39
C ALA A 205 6.23 -26.40 -8.35
N SER A 206 6.68 -27.15 -9.38
CA SER A 206 8.01 -27.77 -9.43
C SER A 206 9.12 -26.92 -10.07
N LYS A 207 8.87 -25.67 -10.48
CA LYS A 207 9.88 -24.83 -11.19
C LYS A 207 10.22 -23.48 -10.56
N ALA A 208 10.02 -23.31 -9.26
CA ALA A 208 10.59 -22.16 -8.55
C ALA A 208 12.07 -22.45 -8.19
N ASP A 209 12.95 -22.49 -9.20
CA ASP A 209 14.39 -22.61 -8.96
C ASP A 209 14.92 -21.31 -8.33
N ILE A 210 15.48 -21.50 -7.14
CA ILE A 210 16.30 -20.55 -6.39
C ILE A 210 17.62 -20.41 -7.15
N ALA A 211 17.82 -19.30 -7.86
CA ALA A 211 19.11 -18.95 -8.43
C ALA A 211 19.98 -18.28 -7.35
N ASP A 212 20.81 -19.08 -6.69
CA ASP A 212 22.01 -18.67 -5.96
C ASP A 212 23.16 -18.54 -6.98
N GLU A 213 23.61 -17.31 -7.26
CA GLU A 213 24.79 -17.08 -8.11
C GLU A 213 26.03 -16.83 -7.23
N ARG A 214 26.76 -17.92 -6.96
CA ARG A 214 28.22 -17.89 -6.83
C ARG A 214 28.85 -18.69 -7.97
N THR A 215 29.92 -18.09 -8.51
CA THR A 215 30.98 -18.61 -9.39
C THR A 215 30.79 -18.56 -10.93
N PRO A 216 31.81 -18.09 -11.68
CA PRO A 216 31.72 -17.75 -13.10
C PRO A 216 32.23 -18.87 -14.03
N GLY A 217 31.58 -19.07 -15.16
CA GLY A 217 32.17 -19.83 -16.27
C GLY A 217 31.18 -20.39 -17.29
N THR A 218 31.43 -20.05 -18.57
CA THR A 218 30.94 -20.71 -19.79
C THR A 218 29.57 -20.27 -20.33
N ILE A 219 29.59 -19.31 -21.26
CA ILE A 219 28.46 -18.98 -22.13
C ILE A 219 28.47 -19.94 -23.32
N THR A 220 27.50 -20.83 -23.41
CA THR A 220 27.21 -21.60 -24.64
C THR A 220 25.96 -20.99 -25.30
N ARG A 221 26.16 -20.37 -26.47
CA ARG A 221 25.09 -19.85 -27.33
C ARG A 221 24.17 -20.99 -27.78
N VAL A 222 22.88 -20.91 -27.47
CA VAL A 222 21.82 -21.66 -28.16
C VAL A 222 20.98 -20.67 -28.96
N THR A 223 21.05 -20.77 -30.28
CA THR A 223 20.16 -20.08 -31.23
C THR A 223 18.78 -20.74 -31.23
N PRO A 224 17.66 -20.00 -31.16
CA PRO A 224 16.34 -20.58 -31.35
C PRO A 224 15.98 -20.58 -32.84
N SER A 225 15.84 -21.78 -33.42
CA SER A 225 15.11 -21.99 -34.66
C SER A 225 13.68 -22.43 -34.36
N SER A 226 12.75 -21.96 -35.20
CA SER A 226 11.32 -22.32 -35.30
C SER A 226 10.35 -21.49 -34.44
N SER A 227 10.02 -20.33 -34.97
CA SER A 227 8.80 -19.58 -34.71
C SER A 227 7.55 -20.48 -34.86
N ARG A 228 6.93 -20.88 -33.75
CA ARG A 228 5.47 -20.99 -33.70
C ARG A 228 4.94 -19.68 -33.14
N LEU A 229 4.25 -18.95 -33.99
CA LEU A 229 3.41 -17.81 -33.64
C LEU A 229 2.48 -18.23 -32.50
N LEU A 230 2.83 -17.86 -31.26
CA LEU A 230 1.83 -17.72 -30.22
C LEU A 230 1.04 -16.47 -30.58
N GLN A 231 -0.11 -16.72 -31.22
CA GLN A 231 -1.23 -15.79 -31.27
C GLN A 231 -1.38 -15.15 -29.90
N SER A 232 -1.53 -13.83 -29.92
CA SER A 232 -1.81 -12.96 -28.78
C SER A 232 -2.64 -13.66 -27.71
N ALA A 233 -2.00 -14.08 -26.62
CA ALA A 233 -2.71 -14.37 -25.39
C ALA A 233 -3.23 -13.04 -24.87
N SER A 234 -4.49 -12.73 -25.21
CA SER A 234 -5.27 -11.72 -24.53
C SER A 234 -5.06 -11.90 -23.02
N ILE A 235 -4.67 -10.82 -22.35
CA ILE A 235 -4.61 -10.75 -20.89
C ILE A 235 -5.88 -11.41 -20.34
N PRO A 236 -5.81 -12.39 -19.42
CA PRO A 236 -7.00 -13.06 -18.94
C PRO A 236 -7.95 -12.01 -18.34
N SER A 237 -9.13 -11.90 -18.94
CA SER A 237 -10.20 -11.03 -18.46
C SER A 237 -10.55 -11.48 -17.04
N ILE A 238 -10.35 -10.60 -16.06
CA ILE A 238 -10.75 -10.82 -14.66
C ILE A 238 -12.24 -11.17 -14.63
N VAL A 239 -12.61 -12.29 -14.01
CA VAL A 239 -14.03 -12.68 -13.84
C VAL A 239 -14.54 -12.05 -12.55
N ASP A 240 -15.57 -11.21 -12.64
CA ASP A 240 -16.25 -10.62 -11.49
C ASP A 240 -17.10 -11.70 -10.79
N VAL A 241 -16.97 -11.88 -9.46
CA VAL A 241 -17.77 -12.92 -8.77
C VAL A 241 -19.27 -12.62 -8.86
N ARG A 242 -19.62 -11.34 -9.05
CA ARG A 242 -21.02 -10.89 -9.22
C ARG A 242 -21.62 -11.32 -10.55
N SER A 243 -20.80 -11.62 -11.57
CA SER A 243 -21.29 -12.09 -12.87
C SER A 243 -21.47 -13.60 -12.94
N ILE A 244 -20.87 -14.36 -12.02
CA ILE A 244 -20.92 -15.83 -12.01
C ILE A 244 -22.35 -16.38 -11.99
N PRO A 245 -23.28 -15.87 -11.16
CA PRO A 245 -24.65 -16.37 -11.17
C PRO A 245 -25.34 -16.29 -12.54
N ASN A 246 -25.16 -15.17 -13.25
CA ASN A 246 -25.73 -14.99 -14.59
C ASN A 246 -25.04 -15.89 -15.62
N MET A 247 -23.70 -16.00 -15.56
CA MET A 247 -22.95 -16.90 -16.45
C MET A 247 -23.36 -18.36 -16.28
N LEU A 248 -23.63 -18.78 -15.05
CA LEU A 248 -24.09 -20.13 -14.74
C LEU A 248 -25.54 -20.34 -15.20
N ALA A 249 -26.41 -19.34 -15.02
CA ALA A 249 -27.79 -19.38 -15.51
C ALA A 249 -27.86 -19.54 -17.04
N ASP A 250 -26.99 -18.85 -17.78
CA ASP A 250 -26.92 -18.94 -19.24
C ASP A 250 -26.51 -20.36 -19.71
N LEU A 251 -25.65 -21.06 -18.98
CA LEU A 251 -25.20 -22.42 -19.32
C LEU A 251 -26.16 -23.53 -18.85
N LEU A 252 -26.79 -23.37 -17.69
CA LEU A 252 -27.66 -24.39 -17.10
C LEU A 252 -29.07 -24.41 -17.70
N GLY A 253 -29.45 -23.39 -18.48
CA GLY A 253 -30.72 -23.35 -19.21
C GLY A 253 -31.94 -23.46 -18.29
N THR A 254 -32.76 -24.50 -18.45
CA THR A 254 -34.02 -24.72 -17.69
C THR A 254 -33.83 -25.38 -16.33
N ARG A 255 -32.60 -25.74 -15.93
CA ARG A 255 -32.34 -26.28 -14.58
C ARG A 255 -32.63 -25.18 -13.56
N ARG A 256 -33.60 -25.44 -12.68
CA ARG A 256 -33.84 -24.58 -11.52
C ARG A 256 -32.69 -24.71 -10.54
N LEU A 257 -32.14 -23.57 -10.14
CA LEU A 257 -31.28 -23.50 -8.96
C LEU A 257 -32.06 -24.01 -7.74
N THR A 258 -31.38 -24.78 -6.90
CA THR A 258 -31.86 -25.14 -5.57
C THR A 258 -32.06 -23.88 -4.73
N ALA A 259 -32.89 -23.95 -3.68
CA ALA A 259 -33.09 -22.82 -2.77
C ALA A 259 -31.77 -22.31 -2.15
N SER A 260 -30.81 -23.22 -1.93
CA SER A 260 -29.47 -22.88 -1.43
C SER A 260 -28.64 -22.13 -2.49
N GLU A 261 -28.65 -22.58 -3.75
CA GLU A 261 -27.95 -21.91 -4.86
C GLU A 261 -28.54 -20.52 -5.14
N THR A 262 -29.87 -20.35 -5.08
CA THR A 262 -30.53 -19.05 -5.24
C THR A 262 -30.10 -18.08 -4.14
N THR A 263 -30.04 -18.53 -2.88
CA THR A 263 -29.63 -17.70 -1.75
C THR A 263 -28.18 -17.23 -1.88
N VAL A 264 -27.30 -18.09 -2.42
CA VAL A 264 -25.90 -17.73 -2.72
C VAL A 264 -25.82 -16.75 -3.89
N ALA A 265 -26.57 -16.98 -4.98
CA ALA A 265 -26.63 -16.08 -6.12
C ALA A 265 -27.09 -14.66 -5.75
N ASP A 266 -28.09 -14.55 -4.88
CA ASP A 266 -28.57 -13.27 -4.35
C ASP A 266 -27.50 -12.56 -3.50
N CYS A 267 -26.77 -13.31 -2.67
CA CYS A 267 -25.64 -12.76 -1.91
C CYS A 267 -24.51 -12.27 -2.82
N LEU A 268 -24.12 -13.06 -3.83
CA LEU A 268 -23.06 -12.70 -4.78
C LEU A 268 -23.46 -11.52 -5.67
N SER A 269 -24.74 -11.34 -5.96
CA SER A 269 -25.23 -10.19 -6.75
C SER A 269 -25.30 -8.90 -5.92
N ASN A 270 -25.17 -8.98 -4.60
CA ASN A 270 -25.31 -7.85 -3.70
C ASN A 270 -24.01 -7.02 -3.58
N GLN A 271 -24.06 -5.76 -4.01
CA GLN A 271 -22.92 -4.84 -3.96
C GLN A 271 -22.37 -4.56 -2.55
N LEU A 272 -23.18 -4.78 -1.49
CA LEU A 272 -22.74 -4.59 -0.11
C LEU A 272 -22.03 -5.82 0.46
N ALA A 273 -22.33 -7.01 -0.06
CA ALA A 273 -21.72 -8.28 0.37
C ALA A 273 -20.39 -8.53 -0.36
N VAL A 274 -20.30 -8.18 -1.66
CA VAL A 274 -19.09 -8.37 -2.47
C VAL A 274 -18.27 -7.08 -2.51
N LYS A 275 -17.08 -7.11 -1.90
CA LYS A 275 -16.09 -6.03 -1.91
C LYS A 275 -14.96 -6.38 -2.87
N SER A 276 -14.74 -5.56 -3.89
CA SER A 276 -13.59 -5.73 -4.80
C SER A 276 -12.31 -5.22 -4.14
N VAL A 277 -11.31 -6.08 -3.95
CA VAL A 277 -9.97 -5.65 -3.52
C VAL A 277 -9.12 -5.50 -4.78
N LEU A 278 -8.54 -4.32 -5.01
CA LEU A 278 -7.78 -3.97 -6.24
C LEU A 278 -6.42 -4.70 -6.39
N THR A 279 -6.28 -5.92 -5.87
CA THR A 279 -5.21 -6.84 -6.24
C THR A 279 -5.72 -7.65 -7.42
N VAL A 280 -4.98 -7.70 -8.54
CA VAL A 280 -5.42 -8.33 -9.80
C VAL A 280 -6.06 -9.70 -9.52
N GLY A 281 -7.36 -9.83 -9.82
CA GLY A 281 -8.09 -11.09 -9.69
C GLY A 281 -8.66 -11.46 -8.31
N VAL A 282 -8.52 -10.65 -7.24
CA VAL A 282 -8.98 -11.03 -5.88
C VAL A 282 -10.23 -10.26 -5.45
N GLN A 283 -11.28 -10.97 -5.01
CA GLN A 283 -12.53 -10.39 -4.53
C GLN A 283 -12.88 -10.96 -3.15
N VAL A 284 -13.45 -10.12 -2.28
CA VAL A 284 -13.78 -10.48 -0.90
C VAL A 284 -15.29 -10.47 -0.70
N ILE A 285 -15.83 -11.53 -0.10
CA ILE A 285 -17.26 -11.68 0.19
C ILE A 285 -17.46 -11.68 1.70
N ASP A 286 -18.34 -10.80 2.19
CA ASP A 286 -18.76 -10.68 3.58
C ASP A 286 -20.05 -11.48 3.81
N THR A 287 -19.90 -12.75 4.23
CA THR A 287 -21.04 -13.66 4.43
C THR A 287 -21.78 -13.42 5.74
N ALA A 288 -21.20 -12.62 6.65
CA ALA A 288 -21.82 -12.23 7.90
C ALA A 288 -22.65 -10.93 7.79
N SER A 289 -22.67 -10.28 6.62
CA SER A 289 -23.51 -9.11 6.40
C SER A 289 -24.99 -9.46 6.53
N SER A 290 -25.81 -8.58 7.12
CA SER A 290 -27.27 -8.74 7.23
C SER A 290 -27.98 -8.93 5.89
N ASN A 291 -27.25 -8.74 4.79
CA ASN A 291 -27.73 -8.77 3.42
C ASN A 291 -27.26 -10.03 2.66
N CYS A 292 -26.46 -10.90 3.30
CA CYS A 292 -26.04 -12.20 2.77
C CYS A 292 -26.63 -13.28 3.68
N ASN A 293 -27.78 -13.86 3.29
CA ASN A 293 -28.48 -14.87 4.10
C ASN A 293 -27.94 -16.30 3.88
N THR A 294 -26.63 -16.47 3.79
CA THR A 294 -25.98 -17.75 3.49
C THR A 294 -24.70 -17.93 4.30
N THR A 295 -24.22 -19.16 4.41
CA THR A 295 -23.00 -19.48 5.15
C THR A 295 -21.78 -19.45 4.24
N ARG A 296 -20.60 -19.34 4.85
CA ARG A 296 -19.34 -19.35 4.12
C ARG A 296 -19.15 -20.61 3.28
N GLU A 297 -19.45 -21.77 3.85
CA GLU A 297 -19.28 -23.07 3.21
C GLU A 297 -20.14 -23.18 1.95
N LYS A 298 -21.38 -22.67 2.00
CA LYS A 298 -22.30 -22.67 0.87
C LYS A 298 -21.84 -21.77 -0.26
N VAL A 299 -21.27 -20.59 0.05
CA VAL A 299 -20.71 -19.68 -0.95
C VAL A 299 -19.47 -20.30 -1.60
N CYS A 300 -18.58 -20.91 -0.82
CA CYS A 300 -17.39 -21.56 -1.38
C CYS A 300 -17.73 -22.75 -2.26
N GLN A 301 -18.61 -23.65 -1.81
CA GLN A 301 -19.04 -24.79 -2.60
C GLN A 301 -19.63 -24.33 -3.95
N TYR A 302 -20.51 -23.33 -3.93
CA TYR A 302 -21.11 -22.78 -5.15
C TYR A 302 -20.06 -22.26 -6.14
N LEU A 303 -19.03 -21.57 -5.65
CA LEU A 303 -17.98 -21.01 -6.49
C LEU A 303 -17.02 -22.06 -7.03
N GLU A 304 -16.70 -23.09 -6.25
CA GLU A 304 -15.93 -24.25 -6.70
C GLU A 304 -16.68 -25.01 -7.80
N ASP A 305 -17.96 -25.30 -7.60
CA ASP A 305 -18.82 -25.96 -8.60
C ASP A 305 -18.96 -25.12 -9.88
N ALA A 306 -19.12 -23.80 -9.73
CA ALA A 306 -19.17 -22.86 -10.85
C ALA A 306 -17.83 -22.78 -11.59
N SER A 307 -16.70 -22.92 -10.89
CA SER A 307 -15.36 -22.90 -11.48
C SER A 307 -15.14 -24.07 -12.44
N GLU A 308 -15.64 -25.25 -12.07
CA GLU A 308 -15.62 -26.44 -12.91
C GLU A 308 -16.52 -26.27 -14.13
N THR A 309 -17.73 -25.74 -13.92
CA THR A 309 -18.74 -25.59 -14.97
C THR A 309 -18.38 -24.51 -16.00
N LEU A 310 -17.82 -23.39 -15.54
CA LEU A 310 -17.51 -22.22 -16.37
C LEU A 310 -16.07 -22.24 -16.93
N ASN A 311 -15.27 -23.25 -16.58
CA ASN A 311 -13.84 -23.30 -16.87
C ASN A 311 -13.09 -22.02 -16.43
N ILE A 312 -13.44 -21.52 -15.25
CA ILE A 312 -12.79 -20.40 -14.59
C ILE A 312 -12.04 -20.92 -13.35
N GLY A 313 -11.06 -20.17 -12.86
CA GLY A 313 -10.41 -20.43 -11.59
C GLY A 313 -11.18 -19.71 -10.48
N ALA A 314 -11.50 -20.45 -9.42
CA ALA A 314 -11.96 -19.95 -8.14
C ALA A 314 -11.23 -20.73 -7.05
N ILE A 315 -10.62 -20.03 -6.10
CA ILE A 315 -10.01 -20.65 -4.92
C ILE A 315 -10.54 -19.92 -3.69
N CYS A 316 -11.08 -20.68 -2.74
CA CYS A 316 -11.58 -20.18 -1.47
C CYS A 316 -10.50 -20.24 -0.38
N GLU A 317 -9.94 -19.10 0.03
CA GLU A 317 -9.00 -19.06 1.16
C GLU A 317 -9.71 -18.98 2.53
N PRO A 318 -9.10 -19.52 3.61
CA PRO A 318 -9.60 -19.43 4.99
C PRO A 318 -9.85 -17.99 5.46
N ALA A 319 -10.69 -17.84 6.48
CA ALA A 319 -11.07 -16.55 7.06
C ALA A 319 -9.84 -15.72 7.45
N ILE A 320 -9.82 -14.45 7.05
CA ILE A 320 -8.85 -13.48 7.55
C ILE A 320 -9.54 -12.74 8.69
N GLY A 321 -9.07 -12.98 9.91
CA GLY A 321 -9.54 -12.26 11.08
C GLY A 321 -9.50 -10.74 10.87
N ALA A 322 -10.49 -10.06 11.46
CA ALA A 322 -10.79 -8.63 11.42
C ALA A 322 -11.48 -8.10 10.14
N ASN A 323 -12.75 -7.69 10.30
CA ASN A 323 -13.57 -6.80 9.46
C ASN A 323 -13.36 -6.92 7.93
N CYS A 324 -14.37 -7.35 7.15
CA CYS A 324 -14.23 -7.54 5.70
C CYS A 324 -13.83 -6.27 4.90
N SER A 325 -13.83 -5.08 5.49
CA SER A 325 -13.20 -3.87 4.92
C SER A 325 -11.68 -3.77 5.09
N ARG A 326 -11.07 -4.62 5.92
CA ARG A 326 -9.63 -4.77 6.17
C ARG A 326 -9.04 -6.07 5.62
N VAL A 327 -9.89 -6.95 5.09
CA VAL A 327 -9.49 -8.23 4.47
C VAL A 327 -8.74 -7.93 3.16
N ARG A 328 -7.43 -8.17 3.20
CA ARG A 328 -6.42 -7.92 2.15
C ARG A 328 -6.27 -9.09 1.21
#